data_AF-A0A5T2H2H1-F1
#
_entry.id   AF-A0A5T2H2H1-F1
#
_cell.length_a   1.000
_cell.length_b   1.000
_cell.length_c   1.000
_cell.angle_alpha   90.00
_cell.angle_beta   90.00
_cell.angle_gamma   90.00
#
_symmetry.space_group_name_H-M   'P 1'
#
loop_
_entity.id
_entity.type
_entity.pdbx_description
1 polymer ?
#
loop_
_entity_poly.entity_id
_entity_poly.type
_entity_poly.pdbx_seq_one_letter_code
_entity_poly.pdbx_strand_id
1 'polypeptide(L)'
;EEYDLKSRQRLYTFPREFAALGEPLLEAIEQIFLDSKFDATQLNNTLRGVFFTSAAQAQADAVADQLSIWQRFVRAIKTARGESSASLPHALPDGNRSYFLHDLLTQFIFREAHLVEPNLQWAWRYRLLRLGGHLLVLVLAFLLWQGMQTSQQTNGDYLNEISARATRLDGDVKAYTGKPAMAPVPALLDSA
;
A
#
# COMPACT_ATOMS: atom_id res chain seq x y z
N GLU A 1 38.64 -10.65 22.84
CA GLU A 1 38.80 -11.03 24.26
C GLU A 1 38.14 -9.96 25.10
N GLU A 2 37.20 -10.33 25.98
CA GLU A 2 36.48 -9.37 26.82
C GLU A 2 37.28 -9.16 28.11
N TYR A 3 37.79 -7.95 28.33
CA TYR A 3 38.68 -7.63 29.46
C TYR A 3 37.93 -7.34 30.78
N ASP A 4 36.61 -7.10 30.72
CA ASP A 4 35.80 -6.86 31.91
C ASP A 4 35.39 -8.18 32.60
N LEU A 5 35.76 -8.30 33.87
CA LEU A 5 35.44 -9.45 34.71
C LEU A 5 33.94 -9.65 34.90
N LYS A 6 33.15 -8.56 34.96
CA LYS A 6 31.69 -8.66 35.11
C LYS A 6 31.03 -9.16 33.83
N SER A 7 31.42 -8.63 32.67
CA SER A 7 30.99 -9.16 31.37
C SER A 7 31.36 -10.64 31.22
N ARG A 8 32.57 -11.04 31.63
CA ARG A 8 33.02 -12.44 31.58
C ARG A 8 32.19 -13.37 32.46
N GLN A 9 31.77 -12.93 33.65
CA GLN A 9 30.86 -13.71 34.50
C GLN A 9 29.48 -13.90 33.85
N ARG A 10 28.93 -12.87 33.18
CA ARG A 10 27.67 -12.96 32.46
C ARG A 10 27.74 -13.93 31.26
N LEU A 11 28.87 -13.94 30.56
CA LEU A 11 29.14 -14.87 29.46
C LEU A 11 29.07 -16.35 29.89
N TYR A 12 29.41 -16.69 31.14
CA TYR A 12 29.28 -18.07 31.65
C TYR A 12 27.83 -18.50 31.88
N THR A 13 26.94 -17.57 32.22
CA THR A 13 25.51 -17.86 32.46
C THR A 13 24.72 -17.92 31.14
N PHE A 14 25.24 -17.30 30.07
CA PHE A 14 24.55 -17.17 28.78
C PHE A 14 24.04 -18.50 28.19
N PRO A 15 24.82 -19.60 28.12
CA PRO A 15 24.32 -20.85 27.54
C PRO A 15 23.09 -21.42 28.27
N ARG A 16 23.04 -21.23 29.59
CA ARG A 16 21.91 -21.69 30.41
C ARG A 16 20.67 -20.82 30.20
N GLU A 17 20.85 -19.50 30.17
CA GLU A 17 19.75 -18.57 29.89
C GLU A 17 19.21 -18.75 28.47
N PHE A 18 20.10 -19.01 27.50
CA PHE A 18 19.70 -19.31 26.14
C PHE A 18 18.92 -20.62 26.03
N ALA A 19 19.31 -21.67 26.76
CA ALA A 19 18.56 -22.92 26.82
C ALA A 19 17.15 -22.74 27.44
N ALA A 20 17.02 -21.84 28.42
CA ALA A 20 15.73 -21.52 29.04
C ALA A 20 14.74 -20.81 28.09
N LEU A 21 15.21 -20.24 26.98
CA LEU A 21 14.34 -19.66 25.95
C LEU A 21 13.63 -20.71 25.08
N GLY A 22 14.07 -21.97 25.10
CA GLY A 22 13.55 -23.01 24.21
C GLY A 22 12.06 -23.31 24.42
N GLU A 23 11.66 -23.56 25.67
CA GLU A 23 10.27 -23.85 26.05
C GLU A 23 9.28 -22.73 25.65
N PRO A 24 9.46 -21.46 26.06
CA PRO A 24 8.53 -20.40 25.69
C PRO A 24 8.53 -20.10 24.18
N LEU A 25 9.64 -20.37 23.50
CA LEU A 25 9.73 -20.22 22.04
C LEU A 25 8.94 -21.32 21.33
N LEU A 26 9.00 -22.55 21.82
CA LEU A 26 8.22 -23.67 21.28
C LEU A 26 6.72 -23.40 21.43
N GLU A 27 6.28 -22.99 22.63
CA GLU A 27 4.88 -22.63 22.90
C GLU A 27 4.39 -21.50 21.97
N ALA A 28 5.21 -20.47 21.76
CA ALA A 28 4.87 -19.37 20.87
C ALA A 28 4.76 -19.83 19.40
N ILE A 29 5.68 -20.70 18.94
CA ILE A 29 5.63 -21.26 17.58
C ILE A 29 4.37 -22.11 17.41
N GLU A 30 4.06 -22.98 18.36
CA GLU A 30 2.84 -23.79 18.32
C GLU A 30 1.59 -22.90 18.20
N GLN A 31 1.51 -21.80 18.96
CA GLN A 31 0.40 -20.85 18.87
C GLN A 31 0.33 -20.08 17.55
N ILE A 32 1.47 -19.67 16.99
CA ILE A 32 1.53 -18.92 15.71
C ILE A 32 1.13 -19.82 14.53
N PHE A 33 1.52 -21.09 14.58
CA PHE A 33 1.22 -22.09 13.54
C PHE A 33 -0.05 -22.91 13.85
N LEU A 34 -0.89 -22.47 14.81
CA LEU A 34 -2.20 -23.07 15.02
C LEU A 34 -3.03 -22.97 13.75
N ASP A 35 -3.59 -24.11 13.36
CA ASP A 35 -4.35 -24.23 12.14
C ASP A 35 -5.64 -23.40 12.23
N SER A 36 -5.68 -22.28 11.50
CA SER A 36 -6.84 -21.40 11.48
C SER A 36 -7.74 -21.77 10.32
N LYS A 37 -9.01 -22.03 10.61
CA LYS A 37 -10.06 -22.23 9.60
C LYS A 37 -10.26 -21.04 8.65
N PHE A 38 -9.71 -19.88 8.98
CA PHE A 38 -9.76 -18.66 8.16
C PHE A 38 -8.44 -18.37 7.44
N ASP A 39 -7.40 -19.18 7.66
CA ASP A 39 -6.14 -18.99 7.00
C ASP A 39 -6.16 -19.67 5.64
N ALA A 40 -6.45 -18.90 4.58
CA ALA A 40 -6.40 -19.40 3.20
C ALA A 40 -4.96 -19.68 2.71
N THR A 41 -3.93 -19.46 3.55
CA THR A 41 -2.52 -19.66 3.19
C THR A 41 -1.96 -21.03 3.59
N GLN A 42 -2.81 -21.99 4.01
CA GLN A 42 -2.39 -23.30 4.54
C GLN A 42 -1.39 -24.10 3.68
N LEU A 43 -1.33 -23.88 2.37
CA LEU A 43 -0.36 -24.54 1.49
C LEU A 43 1.07 -23.99 1.61
N ASN A 44 1.27 -22.82 2.23
CA ASN A 44 2.54 -22.08 2.23
C ASN A 44 3.11 -21.80 3.63
N ASN A 45 2.41 -22.15 4.71
CA ASN A 45 2.87 -21.82 6.07
C ASN A 45 3.86 -22.86 6.58
N THR A 46 5.04 -22.91 5.97
CA THR A 46 6.16 -23.74 6.43
C THR A 46 7.05 -22.90 7.34
N LEU A 47 7.28 -23.37 8.58
CA LEU A 47 8.27 -22.77 9.45
C LEU A 47 9.66 -23.00 8.86
N ARG A 48 10.26 -21.97 8.26
CA ARG A 48 11.61 -22.06 7.66
C ARG A 48 12.70 -22.20 8.70
N GLY A 49 12.51 -21.59 9.87
CA GLY A 49 13.47 -21.59 10.95
C GLY A 49 13.27 -20.39 11.88
N VAL A 50 13.99 -20.43 12.99
CA VAL A 50 14.00 -19.38 14.00
C VAL A 50 15.37 -18.71 13.96
N PHE A 51 15.40 -17.42 13.68
CA PHE A 51 16.64 -16.66 13.59
C PHE A 51 16.76 -15.69 14.77
N PHE A 52 17.85 -15.79 15.52
CA PHE A 52 18.17 -14.87 16.60
C PHE A 52 18.97 -13.70 16.06
N THR A 53 18.51 -12.48 16.35
CA THR A 53 19.12 -11.22 15.90
C THR A 53 19.17 -10.26 17.08
N SER A 54 20.21 -9.44 17.17
CA SER A 54 20.21 -8.33 18.13
C SER A 54 19.74 -7.05 17.42
N ALA A 55 18.67 -6.46 17.94
CA ALA A 55 18.08 -5.24 17.37
C ALA A 55 18.57 -4.00 18.10
N ALA A 56 18.15 -3.83 19.35
CA ALA A 56 18.55 -2.72 20.22
C ALA A 56 19.12 -3.28 21.52
N GLN A 57 20.37 -2.91 21.83
CA GLN A 57 20.98 -3.17 23.13
C GLN A 57 20.45 -2.14 24.13
N ALA A 58 19.17 -2.22 24.47
CA ALA A 58 18.68 -1.57 25.67
C ALA A 58 19.42 -2.21 26.86
N GLN A 59 19.75 -1.41 27.87
CA GLN A 59 20.29 -1.92 29.14
C GLN A 59 19.18 -2.60 29.95
N ALA A 60 18.41 -3.49 29.32
CA ALA A 60 17.39 -4.29 29.95
C ALA A 60 18.07 -5.53 30.52
N ASP A 61 18.06 -5.66 31.84
CA ASP A 61 18.36 -6.91 32.54
C ASP A 61 17.20 -7.90 32.30
N ALA A 62 17.00 -8.27 31.03
CA ALA A 62 16.03 -9.28 30.63
C ALA A 62 16.65 -10.65 30.89
N VAL A 63 16.28 -11.27 32.00
CA VAL A 63 16.73 -12.63 32.30
C VAL A 63 15.73 -13.64 31.79
N ALA A 64 16.20 -14.53 30.91
CA ALA A 64 15.41 -15.59 30.32
C ALA A 64 15.00 -16.66 31.35
N ASP A 65 15.94 -17.08 32.21
CA ASP A 65 15.68 -18.08 33.26
C ASP A 65 15.09 -17.41 34.52
N GLN A 66 13.83 -16.98 34.45
CA GLN A 66 13.12 -16.38 35.58
C GLN A 66 12.90 -17.34 36.76
N LEU A 67 13.04 -18.64 36.53
CA LEU A 67 12.76 -19.70 37.49
C LEU A 67 14.02 -20.20 38.22
N SER A 68 15.21 -19.76 37.82
CA SER A 68 16.45 -20.13 38.51
C SER A 68 16.39 -19.79 40.00
N ILE A 69 16.99 -20.65 40.82
CA ILE A 69 17.06 -20.49 42.28
C ILE A 69 17.70 -19.14 42.63
N TRP A 70 18.71 -18.71 41.86
CA TRP A 70 19.37 -17.43 42.04
C TRP A 70 18.44 -16.24 41.74
N GLN A 71 17.67 -16.30 40.65
CA GLN A 71 16.67 -15.27 40.32
C GLN A 71 15.57 -15.17 41.37
N ARG A 72 15.08 -16.31 41.85
CA ARG A 72 14.07 -16.38 42.92
C ARG A 72 14.61 -15.79 44.23
N PHE A 73 15.87 -16.08 44.57
CA PHE A 73 16.55 -15.53 45.74
C PHE A 73 16.75 -14.01 45.62
N VAL A 74 17.25 -13.52 44.49
CA VAL A 74 17.40 -12.08 44.22
C VAL A 74 16.05 -11.37 44.24
N ARG A 75 15.01 -11.97 43.64
CA ARG A 75 13.64 -11.43 43.65
C ARG A 75 13.09 -11.36 45.07
N ALA A 76 13.25 -12.42 45.87
CA ALA A 76 12.82 -12.48 47.26
C ALA A 76 13.53 -11.44 48.16
N ILE A 77 14.82 -11.19 47.93
CA ILE A 77 15.56 -10.13 48.64
C ILE A 77 15.05 -8.75 48.24
N LYS A 78 14.81 -8.49 46.95
CA LYS A 78 14.29 -7.21 46.46
C LYS A 78 12.90 -6.91 47.03
N THR A 79 12.00 -7.90 47.03
CA THR A 79 10.67 -7.74 47.67
C THR A 79 10.78 -7.57 49.19
N ALA A 80 11.67 -8.29 49.87
CA ALA A 80 11.89 -8.12 51.31
C ALA A 80 12.44 -6.73 51.68
N ARG A 81 13.16 -6.07 50.76
CA ARG A 81 13.73 -4.73 50.94
C ARG A 81 12.77 -3.60 50.58
N GLY A 82 11.52 -3.92 50.21
CA GLY A 82 10.52 -2.91 49.82
C GLY A 82 10.83 -2.19 48.50
N GLU A 83 11.80 -2.70 47.73
CA GLU A 83 12.07 -2.24 46.38
C GLU A 83 10.98 -2.83 45.48
N SER A 84 9.84 -2.14 45.40
CA SER A 84 8.84 -2.41 44.38
C SER A 84 9.53 -2.35 43.02
N SER A 85 9.27 -3.34 42.18
CA SER A 85 9.73 -3.44 40.80
C SER A 85 9.10 -2.34 39.92
N ALA A 86 9.15 -1.07 40.34
CA ALA A 86 9.00 0.03 39.44
C ALA A 86 10.22 -0.03 38.52
N SER A 87 9.97 -0.42 37.28
CA SER A 87 10.91 -0.31 36.17
C SER A 87 11.52 1.08 36.21
N LEU A 88 12.74 1.19 36.73
CA LEU A 88 13.57 2.38 36.54
C LEU A 88 13.50 2.71 35.04
N PRO A 89 13.30 3.98 34.64
CA PRO A 89 13.40 4.36 33.25
C PRO A 89 14.79 3.93 32.82
N HIS A 90 14.87 2.89 32.00
CA HIS A 90 16.14 2.42 31.47
C HIS A 90 16.62 3.57 30.60
N ALA A 91 17.64 4.29 31.05
CA ALA A 91 18.35 5.23 30.20
C ALA A 91 18.82 4.41 29.01
N LEU A 92 18.18 4.61 27.85
CA LEU A 92 18.59 3.94 26.62
C LEU A 92 20.05 4.33 26.40
N PRO A 93 20.99 3.36 26.35
CA PRO A 93 22.33 3.68 25.90
C PRO A 93 22.23 4.27 24.49
N ASP A 94 22.98 5.33 24.22
CA ASP A 94 23.16 5.89 22.88
C ASP A 94 23.82 4.84 21.97
N GLY A 95 22.99 4.00 21.33
CA GLY A 95 23.50 3.00 20.41
C GLY A 95 22.47 2.00 19.94
N ASN A 96 21.88 2.24 18.78
CA ASN A 96 21.24 1.21 17.96
C ASN A 96 22.32 0.28 17.36
N ARG A 97 23.00 -0.48 18.22
CA ARG A 97 23.99 -1.47 17.77
C ARG A 97 23.28 -2.79 17.51
N SER A 98 23.01 -3.05 16.24
CA SER A 98 22.51 -4.33 15.77
C SER A 98 23.65 -5.21 15.30
N TYR A 99 23.94 -6.24 16.09
CA TYR A 99 24.80 -7.34 15.67
C TYR A 99 23.91 -8.43 15.05
N PHE A 100 24.36 -9.05 13.97
CA PHE A 100 23.67 -10.14 13.25
C PHE A 100 22.49 -9.75 12.33
N LEU A 101 21.91 -8.54 12.42
CA LEU A 101 20.85 -8.14 11.48
C LEU A 101 21.35 -8.04 10.03
N HIS A 102 22.55 -7.51 9.82
CA HIS A 102 23.11 -7.34 8.48
C HIS A 102 23.26 -8.69 7.75
N ASP A 103 23.90 -9.67 8.39
CA ASP A 103 24.13 -10.99 7.79
C ASP A 103 22.83 -11.78 7.61
N LEU A 104 21.91 -11.69 8.57
CA LEU A 104 20.59 -12.34 8.47
C LEU A 104 19.82 -11.81 7.25
N LEU A 105 19.78 -10.48 7.08
CA LEU A 105 19.05 -9.86 5.97
C LEU A 105 19.71 -10.17 4.63
N THR A 106 21.02 -10.00 4.53
CA THR A 106 21.74 -10.11 3.25
C THR A 106 21.96 -11.55 2.80
N GLN A 107 22.29 -12.45 3.71
CA GLN A 107 22.68 -13.82 3.36
C GLN A 107 21.48 -14.76 3.28
N PHE A 108 20.45 -14.55 4.10
CA PHE A 108 19.26 -15.42 4.16
C PHE A 108 18.03 -14.75 3.56
N ILE A 109 17.50 -13.69 4.19
CA ILE A 109 16.19 -13.13 3.81
C ILE A 109 16.16 -12.62 2.37
N PHE A 110 17.11 -11.78 1.96
CA PHE A 110 17.11 -11.21 0.60
C PHE A 110 17.49 -12.24 -0.46
N ARG A 111 18.34 -13.20 -0.11
CA ARG A 111 18.74 -14.27 -1.02
C ARG A 111 17.56 -15.21 -1.32
N GLU A 112 16.68 -15.40 -0.34
CA GLU A 112 15.46 -16.19 -0.47
C GLU A 112 14.24 -15.40 -0.96
N ALA A 113 14.39 -14.11 -1.29
CA ALA A 113 13.27 -13.27 -1.74
C ALA A 113 12.59 -13.79 -3.01
N HIS A 114 13.28 -14.60 -3.80
CA HIS A 114 12.72 -15.25 -5.00
C HIS A 114 11.75 -16.40 -4.70
N LEU A 115 11.68 -16.89 -3.45
CA LEU A 115 10.76 -17.97 -3.04
C LEU A 115 9.36 -17.46 -2.72
N VAL A 116 9.20 -16.15 -2.47
CA VAL A 116 7.89 -15.54 -2.33
C VAL A 116 7.41 -15.20 -3.73
N GLU A 117 6.79 -16.15 -4.40
CA GLU A 117 6.11 -15.85 -5.66
C GLU A 117 5.03 -14.79 -5.38
N PRO A 118 5.11 -13.59 -5.99
CA PRO A 118 4.03 -12.62 -5.90
C PRO A 118 2.78 -13.29 -6.45
N ASN A 119 1.61 -13.06 -5.84
CA ASN A 119 0.35 -13.62 -6.36
C ASN A 119 0.12 -13.09 -7.79
N LEU A 120 0.56 -13.89 -8.78
CA LEU A 120 0.61 -13.48 -10.18
C LEU A 120 -0.78 -13.11 -10.67
N GLN A 121 -1.81 -13.83 -10.19
CA GLN A 121 -3.20 -13.58 -10.56
C GLN A 121 -3.66 -12.18 -10.15
N TRP A 122 -3.27 -11.70 -8.97
CA TRP A 122 -3.57 -10.33 -8.52
C TRP A 122 -2.85 -9.28 -9.37
N ALA A 123 -1.58 -9.51 -9.68
CA ALA A 123 -0.80 -8.61 -10.52
C ALA A 123 -1.38 -8.50 -11.95
N TRP A 124 -1.78 -9.63 -12.54
CA TRP A 124 -2.41 -9.68 -13.87
C TRP A 124 -3.77 -8.99 -13.88
N ARG A 125 -4.61 -9.17 -12.86
CA ARG A 125 -5.91 -8.48 -12.74
C ARG A 125 -5.74 -6.96 -12.71
N TYR A 126 -4.80 -6.46 -11.92
CA TYR A 126 -4.52 -5.02 -11.86
C TYR A 126 -3.98 -4.46 -13.17
N ARG A 127 -3.12 -5.21 -13.86
CA ARG A 127 -2.62 -4.83 -15.19
C ARG A 127 -3.75 -4.78 -16.21
N LEU A 128 -4.66 -5.76 -16.19
CA LEU A 128 -5.80 -5.82 -17.10
C LEU A 128 -6.80 -4.69 -16.83
N LEU A 129 -7.11 -4.40 -15.55
CA LEU A 129 -7.97 -3.27 -15.17
C LEU A 129 -7.40 -1.94 -15.67
N ARG A 130 -6.09 -1.74 -15.49
CA ARG A 130 -5.41 -0.52 -15.91
C ARG A 130 -5.42 -0.36 -17.42
N LEU A 131 -5.12 -1.44 -18.15
CA LEU A 131 -5.17 -1.45 -19.61
C LEU A 131 -6.59 -1.19 -20.13
N GLY A 132 -7.59 -1.84 -19.52
CA GLY A 132 -9.00 -1.64 -19.84
C GLY A 132 -9.43 -0.19 -19.59
N GLY A 133 -9.00 0.41 -18.48
CA GLY A 133 -9.26 1.83 -18.18
C GLY A 133 -8.65 2.77 -19.21
N HIS A 134 -7.41 2.53 -19.64
CA HIS A 134 -6.75 3.36 -20.66
C HIS A 134 -7.42 3.21 -22.04
N LEU A 135 -7.78 1.98 -22.43
CA LEU A 135 -8.53 1.75 -23.66
C LEU A 135 -9.90 2.43 -23.64
N LEU A 136 -10.62 2.38 -22.52
CA LEU A 136 -11.90 3.06 -22.37
C LEU A 136 -11.77 4.58 -22.59
N VAL A 137 -10.75 5.21 -21.99
CA VAL A 137 -10.50 6.65 -22.18
C VAL A 137 -10.20 6.98 -23.64
N LEU A 138 -9.38 6.17 -24.31
CA LEU A 138 -9.07 6.36 -25.73
C LEU A 138 -10.31 6.22 -26.62
N VAL A 139 -11.16 5.23 -26.35
CA VAL A 139 -12.42 5.03 -27.08
C VAL A 139 -13.36 6.23 -26.87
N LEU A 140 -13.52 6.69 -25.63
CA LEU A 140 -14.37 7.85 -25.34
C LEU A 140 -13.84 9.12 -26.02
N ALA A 141 -12.53 9.36 -25.98
CA ALA A 141 -11.91 10.49 -26.67
C ALA A 141 -12.14 10.43 -28.19
N PHE A 142 -12.02 9.23 -28.78
CA PHE A 142 -12.29 9.04 -30.21
C PHE A 142 -13.76 9.29 -30.56
N LEU A 143 -14.70 8.80 -29.75
CA LEU A 143 -16.13 9.04 -29.96
C LEU A 143 -16.48 10.53 -29.84
N LEU A 144 -15.92 11.23 -28.86
CA LEU A 144 -16.12 12.67 -28.70
C LEU A 144 -15.55 13.45 -29.89
N TRP A 145 -14.37 13.07 -30.38
CA TRP A 145 -13.80 13.68 -31.58
C TRP A 145 -14.70 13.46 -32.80
N GLN A 146 -15.15 12.22 -33.03
CA GLN A 146 -16.09 11.92 -34.13
C GLN A 146 -17.38 12.74 -34.02
N GLY A 147 -17.96 12.83 -32.83
CA GLY A 147 -19.16 13.63 -32.57
C GLY A 147 -18.95 15.13 -32.81
N MET A 148 -17.77 15.66 -32.47
CA MET A 148 -17.43 17.06 -32.74
C MET A 148 -17.31 17.32 -34.24
N GLN A 149 -16.66 16.43 -34.98
CA GLN A 149 -16.53 16.54 -36.44
C GLN A 149 -17.90 16.54 -37.14
N THR A 150 -18.77 15.59 -36.78
CA THR A 150 -20.10 15.51 -37.37
C THR A 150 -20.95 16.72 -36.98
N SER A 151 -20.88 17.20 -35.74
CA SER A 151 -21.58 18.41 -35.33
C SER A 151 -21.13 19.63 -36.12
N GLN A 152 -19.83 19.80 -36.37
CA GLN A 152 -19.32 20.94 -37.14
C GLN A 152 -19.81 20.92 -38.60
N GLN A 153 -19.86 19.74 -39.22
CA GLN A 153 -20.38 19.57 -40.58
C GLN A 153 -21.87 19.90 -40.65
N THR A 154 -22.68 19.27 -39.80
CA THR A 154 -24.13 19.50 -39.76
C THR A 154 -24.48 20.95 -39.44
N ASN A 155 -23.75 21.58 -38.52
CA ASN A 155 -23.95 23.00 -38.20
C ASN A 155 -23.57 23.89 -39.38
N GLY A 156 -22.48 23.57 -40.10
CA GLY A 156 -22.08 24.28 -41.31
C GLY A 156 -23.14 24.20 -42.40
N ASP A 157 -23.68 23.00 -42.66
CA ASP A 157 -24.75 22.78 -43.64
C ASP A 157 -26.02 23.54 -43.27
N TYR A 158 -26.40 23.52 -41.98
CA TYR A 158 -27.55 24.26 -41.47
C TYR A 158 -27.39 25.78 -41.63
N LEU A 159 -26.21 26.33 -41.29
CA LEU A 159 -25.92 27.75 -41.47
C LEU A 159 -25.93 28.15 -42.95
N ASN A 160 -25.43 27.28 -43.83
CA ASN A 160 -25.47 27.50 -45.28
C ASN A 160 -26.92 27.57 -45.78
N GLU A 161 -27.78 26.63 -45.36
CA GLU A 161 -29.20 26.63 -45.72
C GLU A 161 -29.90 27.91 -45.25
N ILE A 162 -29.72 28.30 -44.00
CA ILE A 162 -30.30 29.54 -43.46
C ILE A 162 -29.78 30.77 -44.21
N SER A 163 -28.48 30.83 -44.50
CA SER A 163 -27.90 31.97 -45.23
C SER A 163 -28.49 32.10 -46.65
N ALA A 164 -28.76 30.96 -47.31
CA ALA A 164 -29.39 30.94 -48.62
C ALA A 164 -30.85 31.42 -48.55
N ARG A 165 -31.62 30.97 -47.55
CA ARG A 165 -32.99 31.44 -47.31
C ARG A 165 -33.03 32.93 -46.97
N ALA A 166 -32.12 33.39 -46.11
CA ALA A 166 -32.00 34.81 -45.75
C ALA A 166 -31.64 35.69 -46.96
N THR A 167 -30.75 35.23 -47.84
CA THR A 167 -30.39 35.95 -49.08
C THR A 167 -31.57 36.04 -50.05
N ARG A 168 -32.36 34.97 -50.19
CA ARG A 168 -33.59 34.98 -51.00
C ARG A 168 -34.61 35.97 -50.44
N LEU A 169 -34.86 35.90 -49.13
CA LEU A 169 -35.78 36.81 -48.45
C LEU A 169 -35.35 38.28 -48.58
N ASP A 170 -34.05 38.59 -48.45
CA ASP A 170 -33.53 39.95 -48.68
C ASP A 170 -33.81 40.43 -50.12
N GLY A 171 -33.68 39.55 -51.11
CA GLY A 171 -34.04 39.82 -52.51
C GLY A 171 -35.54 40.11 -52.68
N ASP A 172 -36.40 39.28 -52.10
CA ASP A 172 -37.85 39.42 -52.18
C ASP A 172 -38.35 40.70 -51.48
N VAL A 173 -37.75 41.05 -50.33
CA VAL A 173 -38.03 42.30 -49.60
C VAL A 173 -37.61 43.53 -50.43
N LYS A 174 -36.44 43.49 -51.08
CA LYS A 174 -35.98 44.56 -51.98
C LYS A 174 -36.87 44.71 -53.21
N ALA A 175 -37.33 43.60 -53.79
CA ALA A 175 -38.26 43.62 -54.92
C ALA A 175 -39.63 44.21 -54.53
N TYR A 176 -40.15 43.83 -53.36
CA TYR A 176 -41.40 44.36 -52.80
C TYR A 176 -41.34 45.88 -52.54
N THR A 177 -40.23 46.37 -51.98
CA THR A 177 -40.05 47.81 -51.72
C THR A 177 -39.86 48.64 -52.99
N GLY A 178 -39.29 48.07 -54.06
CA GLY A 178 -39.11 48.75 -55.35
C GLY A 178 -40.37 48.82 -56.23
N LYS A 179 -41.29 47.85 -56.10
CA LYS A 179 -42.62 47.86 -56.73
C LYS A 179 -43.63 47.24 -55.77
N PRO A 180 -44.32 48.03 -54.92
CA PRO A 180 -45.27 47.49 -53.96
C PRO A 180 -46.48 46.90 -54.70
N ALA A 181 -46.50 45.57 -54.84
CA ALA A 181 -47.68 44.83 -55.25
C ALA A 181 -48.55 44.51 -54.02
N MET A 182 -49.86 44.36 -54.20
CA MET A 182 -50.88 44.14 -53.15
C MET A 182 -50.77 42.81 -52.37
N ALA A 183 -49.63 42.11 -52.41
CA ALA A 183 -49.43 40.91 -51.60
C ALA A 183 -49.14 41.30 -50.13
N PRO A 184 -49.79 40.65 -49.15
CA PRO A 184 -49.63 40.99 -47.74
C PRO A 184 -48.26 40.51 -47.24
N VAL A 185 -47.56 41.37 -46.48
CA VAL A 185 -46.21 41.12 -45.90
C VAL A 185 -46.04 39.74 -45.22
N PRO A 186 -47.03 39.16 -44.52
CA PRO A 186 -46.93 37.80 -43.98
C PRO A 186 -46.63 36.71 -45.03
N ALA A 187 -47.14 36.83 -46.25
CA ALA A 187 -46.92 35.84 -47.31
C ALA A 187 -45.46 35.84 -47.85
N LEU A 188 -44.73 36.94 -47.66
CA LEU A 188 -43.29 37.04 -47.99
C LEU A 188 -42.42 36.36 -46.94
N LEU A 189 -42.86 36.30 -45.68
CA LEU A 189 -42.14 35.63 -44.60
C LEU A 189 -42.37 34.12 -44.62
N ASP A 190 -43.55 33.67 -45.07
CA ASP A 190 -43.91 32.25 -45.19
C ASP A 190 -43.28 31.56 -46.42
N SER A 191 -42.70 32.31 -47.35
CA SER A 191 -42.10 31.78 -48.59
C SER A 191 -40.56 31.61 -48.56
N ALA A 192 -39.91 31.91 -47.43
CA ALA A 192 -38.47 31.71 -47.17
C ALA A 192 -38.16 30.38 -46.46
#